data_AF-A0A531K8H2-F1
#
_entry.id   AF-A0A531K8H2-F1
#
_cell.length_a   1.000
_cell.length_b   1.000
_cell.length_c   1.000
_cell.angle_alpha   90.00
_cell.angle_beta   90.00
_cell.angle_gamma   90.00
#
_symmetry.space_group_name_H-M   'P 1'
#
loop_
_entity.id
_entity.type
_entity.pdbx_description
1 polymer ?
#
loop_
_entity_poly.entity_id
_entity_poly.type
_entity_poly.pdbx_seq_one_letter_code
_entity_poly.pdbx_strand_id
1 'polypeptide(L)'
;DWTGWEFLRWIVSGGESGAGARPNHPAWHYSTRDFAASNGIPYLFKQWGAWAPSSDVIDPLRFEQVTLLPDGRVREWQTDFPEARLIHPEIRPMSRVGKKAAGRLLDGVEHNAMPEVATL
;
A
#
# COMPACT_ATOMS: atom_id res chain seq x y z
N ASP A 1 -9.42 -8.78 12.72
CA ASP A 1 -9.83 -9.77 11.71
C ASP A 1 -11.07 -9.25 10.97
N TRP A 2 -11.51 -9.95 9.93
CA TRP A 2 -12.65 -9.56 9.08
C TRP A 2 -13.96 -10.23 9.49
N THR A 3 -14.08 -10.70 10.73
CA THR A 3 -15.27 -11.41 11.23
C THR A 3 -16.50 -10.49 11.17
N GLY A 4 -17.63 -10.97 10.63
CA GLY A 4 -18.87 -10.20 10.51
C GLY A 4 -19.00 -9.36 9.22
N TRP A 5 -18.09 -9.56 8.26
CA TRP A 5 -18.05 -8.82 6.98
C TRP A 5 -18.51 -9.67 5.78
N GLU A 6 -19.33 -10.69 6.01
CA GLU A 6 -19.81 -11.65 5.00
C GLU A 6 -20.68 -10.98 3.91
N PHE A 7 -21.13 -9.75 4.16
CA PHE A 7 -21.89 -8.92 3.24
C PHE A 7 -21.04 -8.23 2.16
N LEU A 8 -19.71 -8.26 2.27
CA LEU A 8 -18.85 -7.66 1.25
C LEU A 8 -19.03 -8.34 -0.11
N ARG A 9 -19.13 -7.51 -1.15
CA ARG A 9 -19.28 -7.94 -2.56
C ARG A 9 -18.28 -7.30 -3.51
N TRP A 10 -17.55 -6.29 -3.03
CA TRP A 10 -16.47 -5.64 -3.75
C TRP A 10 -15.57 -4.95 -2.74
N ILE A 11 -14.27 -5.00 -2.95
CA ILE A 11 -13.31 -4.24 -2.15
C ILE A 11 -12.46 -3.37 -3.07
N VAL A 12 -12.36 -2.10 -2.71
CA VAL A 12 -11.46 -1.15 -3.37
C VAL A 12 -10.49 -0.62 -2.34
N SER A 13 -9.20 -0.65 -2.64
CA SER A 13 -8.19 -0.02 -1.77
C SER A 13 -7.22 0.85 -2.57
N GLY A 14 -6.52 1.74 -1.87
CA GLY A 14 -5.51 2.62 -2.47
C GLY A 14 -4.96 3.60 -1.45
N GLY A 15 -3.91 4.32 -1.84
CA GLY A 15 -3.29 5.35 -1.01
C GLY A 15 -3.73 6.78 -1.37
N GLU A 16 -3.34 7.71 -0.51
CA GLU A 16 -3.70 9.12 -0.60
C GLU A 16 -2.92 9.86 -1.69
N SER A 17 -3.53 10.86 -2.32
CA SER A 17 -2.89 11.73 -3.31
C SER A 17 -2.95 13.19 -2.88
N GLY A 18 -2.04 14.03 -3.38
CA GLY A 18 -2.03 15.47 -3.13
C GLY A 18 -0.95 15.92 -2.14
N ALA A 19 -0.95 17.21 -1.80
CA ALA A 19 0.10 17.85 -1.00
C ALA A 19 0.29 17.18 0.37
N GLY A 20 -0.80 16.80 1.05
CA GLY A 20 -0.78 16.16 2.37
C GLY A 20 -0.92 14.63 2.35
N ALA A 21 -0.68 13.97 1.22
CA ALA A 21 -0.82 12.52 1.13
C ALA A 21 0.06 11.81 2.16
N ARG A 22 -0.54 10.92 2.95
CA ARG A 22 0.15 10.08 3.94
C ARG A 22 0.60 8.74 3.31
N PRO A 23 1.76 8.22 3.72
CA PRO A 23 2.16 6.86 3.38
C PRO A 23 1.22 5.85 4.06
N ASN A 24 1.00 4.70 3.42
CA ASN A 24 0.22 3.60 3.97
C ASN A 24 1.01 2.29 3.94
N HIS A 25 0.76 1.40 4.90
CA HIS A 25 1.57 0.20 5.04
C HIS A 25 1.22 -0.82 3.94
N PRO A 26 2.18 -1.29 3.11
CA PRO A 26 1.91 -2.23 2.02
C PRO A 26 1.15 -3.49 2.45
N ALA A 27 1.46 -4.02 3.64
CA ALA A 27 0.78 -5.21 4.19
C ALA A 27 -0.74 -5.06 4.33
N TRP A 28 -1.27 -3.85 4.46
CA TRP A 28 -2.72 -3.63 4.50
C TRP A 28 -3.36 -3.96 3.15
N HIS A 29 -2.73 -3.58 2.04
CA HIS A 29 -3.20 -3.89 0.69
C HIS A 29 -3.03 -5.38 0.36
N TYR A 30 -1.91 -6.00 0.76
CA TYR A 30 -1.71 -7.43 0.59
C TYR A 30 -2.73 -8.26 1.37
N SER A 31 -2.95 -7.94 2.64
CA SER A 31 -3.95 -8.63 3.46
C SER A 31 -5.37 -8.48 2.89
N THR A 32 -5.69 -7.30 2.35
CA THR A 32 -6.99 -7.05 1.71
C THR A 32 -7.14 -7.85 0.42
N ARG A 33 -6.10 -7.89 -0.43
CA ARG A 33 -6.06 -8.72 -1.64
C ARG A 33 -6.28 -10.20 -1.29
N ASP A 34 -5.54 -10.71 -0.32
CA ASP A 34 -5.55 -12.13 0.05
C ASP A 34 -6.90 -12.52 0.68
N PHE A 35 -7.48 -11.64 1.50
CA PHE A 35 -8.83 -11.82 2.02
C PHE A 35 -9.86 -11.85 0.89
N ALA A 36 -9.80 -10.91 -0.05
CA ALA A 36 -10.72 -10.85 -1.18
C ALA A 36 -10.63 -12.12 -2.04
N ALA A 37 -9.41 -12.53 -2.38
CA ALA A 37 -9.15 -13.75 -3.14
C ALA A 37 -9.69 -15.01 -2.44
N SER A 38 -9.47 -15.14 -1.13
CA SER A 38 -9.93 -16.29 -0.34
C SER A 38 -11.44 -16.39 -0.21
N ASN A 39 -12.17 -15.30 -0.44
CA ASN A 39 -13.63 -15.23 -0.31
C ASN A 39 -14.34 -15.04 -1.66
N GLY A 40 -13.61 -15.09 -2.78
CA GLY A 40 -14.18 -14.85 -4.11
C GLY A 40 -14.76 -13.43 -4.28
N ILE A 41 -14.26 -12.45 -3.52
CA ILE A 41 -14.71 -11.06 -3.60
C ILE A 41 -13.87 -10.32 -4.65
N PRO A 42 -14.47 -9.66 -5.65
CA PRO A 42 -13.75 -8.79 -6.58
C PRO A 42 -12.92 -7.74 -5.83
N TYR A 43 -11.69 -7.53 -6.28
CA TYR A 43 -10.75 -6.59 -5.69
C TYR A 43 -10.15 -5.63 -6.72
N LEU A 44 -10.27 -4.34 -6.43
CA LEU A 44 -9.62 -3.27 -7.17
C LEU A 44 -8.58 -2.56 -6.29
N PHE A 45 -7.31 -2.66 -6.66
CA PHE A 45 -6.29 -1.75 -6.14
C PHE A 45 -6.21 -0.53 -7.06
N LYS A 46 -6.76 0.59 -6.60
CA LYS A 46 -6.90 1.79 -7.43
C LYS A 46 -5.54 2.37 -7.80
N GLN A 47 -4.67 2.55 -6.80
CA GLN A 47 -3.28 3.00 -6.92
C GLN A 47 -2.67 3.31 -5.53
N TRP A 48 -1.35 3.44 -5.50
CA TRP A 48 -0.53 3.71 -4.32
C TRP A 48 -0.65 5.12 -3.72
N GLY A 49 -1.13 6.10 -4.48
CA GLY A 49 -1.20 7.48 -4.03
C GLY A 49 0.09 8.21 -4.34
N ALA A 50 0.54 9.12 -3.48
CA ALA A 50 1.81 9.83 -3.66
C ALA A 50 3.04 9.02 -3.23
N TRP A 51 2.84 7.85 -2.59
CA TRP A 51 3.89 7.05 -1.97
C TRP A 51 3.90 5.64 -2.53
N ALA A 52 5.08 5.12 -2.89
CA ALA A 52 5.24 3.72 -3.30
C ALA A 52 6.24 2.98 -2.39
N PRO A 53 6.15 1.64 -2.27
CA PRO A 53 7.19 0.85 -1.62
C PRO A 53 8.55 1.17 -2.23
N SER A 54 9.54 1.49 -1.40
CA SER A 54 10.87 1.88 -1.92
C SER A 54 11.57 0.73 -2.67
N SER A 55 11.14 -0.52 -2.48
CA SER A 55 11.60 -1.68 -3.27
C SER A 55 11.20 -1.62 -4.74
N ASP A 56 10.12 -0.90 -5.04
CA ASP A 56 9.50 -0.85 -6.37
C ASP A 56 9.90 0.44 -7.12
N VAL A 57 10.72 1.28 -6.48
CA VAL A 57 11.16 2.58 -6.99
C VAL A 57 12.62 2.49 -7.41
N ILE A 58 12.90 2.93 -8.64
CA ILE A 58 14.28 3.08 -9.13
C ILE A 58 14.90 4.30 -8.44
N ASP A 59 16.07 4.08 -7.82
CA ASP A 59 16.81 5.12 -7.07
C ASP A 59 15.94 5.83 -6.00
N PRO A 60 15.43 5.09 -5.00
CA PRO A 60 14.48 5.62 -4.03
C PRO A 60 15.06 6.77 -3.20
N LEU A 61 16.38 6.80 -3.01
CA LEU A 61 17.08 7.81 -2.22
C LEU A 61 16.97 9.24 -2.79
N ARG A 62 16.51 9.40 -4.04
CA ARG A 62 16.19 10.73 -4.61
C ARG A 62 14.89 11.33 -4.10
N PHE A 63 14.05 10.52 -3.46
CA PHE A 63 12.74 10.94 -2.97
C PHE A 63 12.75 11.01 -1.44
N GLU A 64 11.82 11.81 -0.90
CA GLU A 64 11.50 11.79 0.52
C GLU A 64 11.21 10.35 0.98
N GLN A 65 11.89 9.92 2.03
CA GLN A 65 11.79 8.57 2.59
C GLN A 65 11.14 8.59 3.97
N VAL A 66 10.21 7.67 4.17
CA VAL A 66 9.65 7.35 5.48
C VAL A 66 9.70 5.86 5.71
N THR A 67 9.81 5.46 6.97
CA THR A 67 9.71 4.06 7.37
C THR A 67 8.39 3.85 8.10
N LEU A 68 7.58 2.93 7.62
CA LEU A 68 6.38 2.49 8.32
C LEU A 68 6.72 1.34 9.26
N LEU A 69 6.33 1.50 10.52
CA LEU A 69 6.38 0.43 11.52
C LEU A 69 5.19 -0.52 11.35
N PRO A 70 5.25 -1.75 11.90
CA PRO A 70 4.18 -2.74 11.74
C PRO A 70 2.83 -2.27 12.30
N ASP A 71 2.86 -1.41 13.32
CA ASP A 71 1.68 -0.79 13.92
C ASP A 71 1.17 0.45 13.14
N GLY A 72 1.76 0.76 11.98
CA GLY A 72 1.37 1.88 11.13
C GLY A 72 1.98 3.22 11.51
N ARG A 73 2.78 3.32 12.58
CA ARG A 73 3.49 4.56 12.90
C ARG A 73 4.50 4.90 11.80
N VAL A 74 4.54 6.18 11.44
CA VAL A 74 5.49 6.73 10.48
C VAL A 74 6.73 7.21 11.25
N ARG A 75 7.91 6.70 10.87
CA ARG A 75 9.19 7.25 11.30
C ARG A 75 9.85 7.93 10.11
N GLU A 76 9.97 9.25 10.19
CA GLU A 76 10.77 10.03 9.25
C GLU A 76 12.26 9.74 9.47
N TRP A 77 13.00 9.60 8.37
CA TRP A 77 14.46 9.46 8.45
C TRP A 77 15.05 10.80 8.89
N GLN A 78 15.44 10.91 10.16
CA GLN A 78 16.27 12.02 10.62
C GLN A 78 17.70 11.79 10.12
N THR A 79 18.25 12.77 9.41
CA THR A 79 19.63 12.79 8.87
C THR A 79 20.70 12.61 9.94
N ASP A 80 20.37 12.87 11.22
CA ASP A 80 21.32 12.86 12.33
C ASP A 80 21.34 11.52 13.11
N PHE A 81 20.72 10.45 12.60
CA PHE A 81 20.82 9.11 13.21
C PHE A 81 21.85 8.24 12.48
N PRO A 82 23.11 8.21 12.92
CA PRO A 82 24.04 7.17 12.53
C PRO A 82 23.60 5.86 13.22
N GLU A 83 23.29 4.84 12.43
CA GLU A 83 23.52 3.44 12.77
C GLU A 83 22.57 2.69 13.73
N ALA A 84 21.38 3.22 14.08
CA ALA A 84 20.30 2.37 14.60
C ALA A 84 19.20 2.20 13.55
N ARG A 85 19.53 1.47 12.47
CA ARG A 85 18.49 0.84 11.63
C ARG A 85 17.69 -0.06 12.57
N LEU A 86 16.44 0.33 12.87
CA LEU A 86 15.47 -0.61 13.40
C LEU A 86 15.27 -1.66 12.30
N ILE A 87 16.01 -2.76 12.37
CA ILE A 87 15.84 -3.90 11.46
C ILE A 87 14.70 -4.73 12.05
N HIS A 88 13.47 -4.27 11.86
CA HIS A 88 12.30 -5.13 12.04
C HIS A 88 11.96 -5.75 10.69
N PRO A 89 11.74 -7.07 10.56
CA PRO A 89 11.44 -7.70 9.27
C PRO A 89 10.18 -7.12 8.59
N GLU A 90 9.31 -6.53 9.39
CA GLU A 90 8.05 -5.92 8.94
C GLU A 90 8.11 -4.40 8.78
N ILE A 91 9.25 -3.72 8.99
CA ILE A 91 9.32 -2.31 8.57
C ILE A 91 9.18 -2.21 7.06
N ARG A 92 8.53 -1.14 6.59
CA ARG A 92 8.35 -0.89 5.15
C ARG A 92 8.82 0.52 4.80
N PRO A 93 9.93 0.67 4.06
CA PRO A 93 10.34 1.97 3.54
C PRO A 93 9.40 2.38 2.39
N MET A 94 8.97 3.63 2.41
CA MET A 94 8.12 4.23 1.38
C MET A 94 8.81 5.47 0.82
N SER A 95 8.67 5.67 -0.49
CA SER A 95 9.22 6.80 -1.25
C SER A 95 8.12 7.71 -1.75
N ARG A 96 8.23 9.02 -1.54
CA ARG A 96 7.27 10.01 -2.07
C ARG A 96 7.53 10.33 -3.55
N VAL A 97 7.12 9.42 -4.42
CA VAL A 97 7.35 9.53 -5.88
C VAL A 97 6.28 10.34 -6.61
N GLY A 98 5.16 10.61 -5.95
CA GLY A 98 4.00 11.29 -6.52
C GLY A 98 3.08 10.35 -7.32
N LYS A 99 1.82 10.77 -7.45
CA LYS A 99 0.70 9.95 -7.96
C LYS A 99 0.98 9.23 -9.27
N LYS A 100 1.58 9.93 -10.24
CA LYS A 100 1.81 9.37 -11.57
C LYS A 100 2.87 8.26 -11.55
N ALA A 101 3.92 8.44 -10.75
CA ALA A 101 5.03 7.50 -10.68
C ALA A 101 4.74 6.32 -9.74
N ALA A 102 3.93 6.50 -8.70
CA ALA A 102 3.65 5.44 -7.73
C ALA A 102 2.89 4.25 -8.34
N GLY A 103 2.08 4.50 -9.37
CA GLY A 103 1.41 3.43 -10.12
C GLY A 103 0.38 2.66 -9.31
N ARG A 104 0.02 1.47 -9.80
CA ARG A 104 -1.07 0.63 -9.28
C ARG A 104 -0.74 -0.86 -9.23
N LEU A 105 0.54 -1.19 -9.18
CA LEU A 105 0.98 -2.58 -9.07
C LEU A 105 1.07 -2.96 -7.59
N LEU A 106 0.48 -4.09 -7.23
CA LEU A 106 0.80 -4.80 -5.99
C LEU A 106 1.60 -6.03 -6.38
N ASP A 107 2.84 -6.15 -5.89
CA ASP A 107 3.76 -7.25 -6.23
C ASP A 107 3.92 -7.44 -7.74
N GLY A 108 3.98 -6.33 -8.49
CA GLY A 108 4.14 -6.34 -9.95
C GLY A 108 2.86 -6.64 -10.76
N VAL A 109 1.70 -6.80 -10.10
CA VAL A 109 0.44 -7.16 -10.75
C VAL A 109 -0.63 -6.08 -10.55
N GLU A 110 -1.42 -5.82 -11.59
CA GLU A 110 -2.62 -5.01 -11.47
C GLU A 110 -3.79 -5.84 -10.93
N HIS A 111 -4.50 -5.29 -9.95
CA HIS A 111 -5.74 -5.88 -9.43
C HIS A 111 -6.92 -5.00 -9.87
N ASN A 112 -7.63 -5.43 -10.91
CA ASN A 112 -8.66 -4.65 -11.60
C ASN A 112 -10.06 -5.29 -11.54
N ALA A 113 -10.30 -6.24 -10.63
CA ALA A 113 -11.55 -6.99 -10.61
C ALA A 113 -12.73 -6.09 -10.19
N MET A 114 -13.81 -6.19 -10.96
CA MET A 114 -15.07 -5.49 -10.76
C MET A 114 -16.17 -6.50 -10.40
N PRO A 115 -17.26 -6.08 -9.73
CA PRO A 115 -18.44 -6.91 -9.56
C PRO A 115 -19.05 -7.28 -10.91
N GLU A 116 -19.53 -8.51 -11.02
CA GLU A 116 -20.38 -8.90 -12.13
C GLU A 116 -21.71 -8.16 -12.04
N VAL A 117 -22.19 -7.62 -13.17
CA VAL A 117 -23.54 -7.11 -13.25
C VAL A 117 -24.48 -8.31 -13.26
N ALA A 118 -25.34 -8.43 -12.26
CA ALA A 118 -26.36 -9.46 -12.25
C ALA A 118 -27.24 -9.28 -13.50
N THR A 119 -27.14 -10.20 -14.45
CA THR A 119 -28.08 -10.30 -15.55
C THR A 119 -29.38 -10.89 -15.00
N LEU A 120 -30.47 -10.13 -15.14
CA LEU A 120 -31.84 -10.56 -14.83
C LEU A 120 -32.32 -11.62 -15.82
#